data_AF-A0A955QYR8-F1
#
_entry.id   AF-A0A955QYR8-F1
#
_cell.length_a   1.000
_cell.length_b   1.000
_cell.length_c   1.000
_cell.angle_alpha   90.00
_cell.angle_beta   90.00
_cell.angle_gamma   90.00
#
_symmetry.space_group_name_H-M   'P 1'
#
loop_
_entity.id
_entity.type
_entity.pdbx_description
1 polymer ?
#
loop_
_entity_poly.entity_id
_entity_poly.type
_entity_poly.pdbx_seq_one_letter_code
_entity_poly.pdbx_strand_id
1 'polypeptide(L)'
;MGQGADPQVIAQYGLYPDKSLQIYVNEIGQHLVSSLSNPEFDKYFFKVVDSPEINAFALPGGYIYVTRGILAVMNDEAELAGVLGHEIGHVVNHHGAEAMVRAIGAQILAIGGAIASPKNAGQWLAISTQLFSTINLGYGRDAELESDAHGLMNAYEAGYDPKSAINFFRTLRQQEIMSGQSYHSFQATHPDTKIRIIKADALADSINNRGNKVTHKNRENFLKHIKGITYGGKRHSRDRRQYKPQYIDIYTVKEGDTFTSIAKTELDDPKKDMDIAILNGMRPEDKPEPGMLLKLVREGKSEIRQMLDLRPLPSKKQEIAPENKFHYKFR
;
A
#
# COMPACT_ATOMS: atom_id res chain seq x y z
N MET A 1 10.43 -9.77 -14.81
CA MET A 1 11.05 -9.80 -13.46
C MET A 1 10.00 -9.74 -12.36
N GLY A 2 9.15 -8.71 -12.27
CA GLY A 2 8.09 -8.62 -11.25
C GLY A 2 7.13 -9.81 -11.25
N GLN A 3 6.71 -10.29 -12.43
CA GLN A 3 5.89 -11.51 -12.55
C GLN A 3 6.51 -12.75 -11.86
N GLY A 4 7.85 -12.87 -11.86
CA GLY A 4 8.55 -13.97 -11.19
C GLY A 4 8.74 -13.75 -9.68
N ALA A 5 8.74 -12.49 -9.23
CA ALA A 5 8.86 -12.12 -7.82
C ALA A 5 7.49 -12.08 -7.10
N ASP A 6 6.39 -11.83 -7.82
CA ASP A 6 5.03 -11.76 -7.26
C ASP A 6 4.66 -13.00 -6.42
N PRO A 7 4.88 -14.26 -6.86
CA PRO A 7 4.62 -15.42 -6.03
C PRO A 7 5.41 -15.43 -4.72
N GLN A 8 6.61 -14.85 -4.69
CA GLN A 8 7.43 -14.77 -3.48
C GLN A 8 6.85 -13.75 -2.48
N VAL A 9 6.38 -12.61 -2.99
CA VAL A 9 5.66 -11.61 -2.17
C VAL A 9 4.42 -12.24 -1.55
N ILE A 10 3.60 -12.94 -2.35
CA ILE A 10 2.40 -13.60 -1.86
C ILE A 10 2.73 -14.73 -0.88
N ALA A 11 3.81 -15.48 -1.09
CA ALA A 11 4.25 -16.52 -0.15
C ALA A 11 4.75 -15.92 1.19
N GLN A 12 5.38 -14.76 1.15
CA GLN A 12 5.92 -14.09 2.33
C GLN A 12 4.82 -13.42 3.18
N TYR A 13 4.01 -12.58 2.55
CA TYR A 13 3.02 -11.74 3.25
C TYR A 13 1.59 -12.27 3.17
N GLY A 14 1.25 -13.04 2.14
CA GLY A 14 -0.14 -13.39 1.82
C GLY A 14 -0.92 -12.21 1.23
N LEU A 15 -2.02 -12.52 0.53
CA LEU A 15 -3.00 -11.50 0.14
C LEU A 15 -3.92 -11.22 1.33
N TYR A 16 -4.25 -9.95 1.55
CA TYR A 16 -5.25 -9.60 2.54
C TYR A 16 -6.63 -10.10 2.09
N PRO A 17 -7.35 -10.88 2.93
CA PRO A 17 -8.55 -11.61 2.52
C PRO A 17 -9.82 -10.75 2.55
N ASP A 18 -9.82 -9.62 1.85
CA ASP A 18 -10.96 -8.74 1.68
C ASP A 18 -11.07 -8.30 0.21
N LYS A 19 -12.09 -8.80 -0.50
CA LYS A 19 -12.25 -8.52 -1.94
C LYS A 19 -12.56 -7.07 -2.22
N SER A 20 -13.41 -6.45 -1.40
CA SER A 20 -13.84 -5.07 -1.61
C SER A 20 -12.66 -4.14 -1.42
N LEU A 21 -11.81 -4.40 -0.42
CA LEU A 21 -10.60 -3.61 -0.22
C LEU A 21 -9.59 -3.80 -1.36
N GLN A 22 -9.43 -5.02 -1.87
CA GLN A 22 -8.57 -5.28 -3.04
C GLN A 22 -9.06 -4.53 -4.28
N ILE A 23 -10.36 -4.56 -4.56
CA ILE A 23 -10.97 -3.84 -5.69
C ILE A 23 -10.77 -2.35 -5.52
N TYR A 24 -11.10 -1.81 -4.34
CA TYR A 24 -10.99 -0.38 -4.04
C TYR A 24 -9.57 0.17 -4.22
N VAL A 25 -8.56 -0.51 -3.66
CA VAL A 25 -7.15 -0.12 -3.84
C VAL A 25 -6.74 -0.21 -5.30
N ASN A 26 -7.21 -1.23 -6.02
CA ASN A 26 -6.95 -1.35 -7.45
C ASN A 26 -7.63 -0.24 -8.26
N GLU A 27 -8.88 0.14 -7.96
CA GLU A 27 -9.57 1.23 -8.66
C GLU A 27 -8.83 2.56 -8.53
N ILE A 28 -8.35 2.90 -7.32
CA ILE A 28 -7.51 4.10 -7.10
C ILE A 28 -6.23 4.00 -7.92
N GLY A 29 -5.55 2.86 -7.87
CA GLY A 29 -4.31 2.64 -8.63
C GLY A 29 -4.50 2.74 -10.14
N GLN A 30 -5.58 2.16 -10.68
CA GLN A 30 -5.89 2.27 -12.11
C GLN A 30 -6.27 3.70 -12.50
N HIS A 31 -6.98 4.43 -11.64
CA HIS A 31 -7.31 5.83 -11.86
C HIS A 31 -6.04 6.69 -11.96
N LEU A 32 -5.08 6.49 -11.05
CA LEU A 32 -3.76 7.12 -11.11
C LEU A 32 -2.98 6.77 -12.39
N VAL A 33 -2.98 5.50 -12.82
CA VAL A 33 -2.31 5.08 -14.05
C VAL A 33 -2.96 5.73 -15.28
N SER A 34 -4.29 5.88 -15.27
CA SER A 34 -5.03 6.47 -16.39
C SER A 34 -4.78 7.97 -16.56
N SER A 35 -4.29 8.67 -15.53
CA SER A 35 -3.88 10.08 -15.61
C SER A 35 -2.42 10.27 -16.04
N LEU A 36 -1.64 9.20 -16.19
CA LEU A 36 -0.29 9.28 -16.73
C LEU A 36 -0.33 9.56 -18.23
N SER A 37 0.51 10.49 -18.69
CA SER A 37 0.61 10.78 -20.13
C SER A 37 1.21 9.61 -20.92
N ASN A 38 2.13 8.86 -20.31
CA ASN A 38 2.80 7.71 -20.92
C ASN A 38 3.01 6.61 -19.87
N PRO A 39 2.06 5.67 -19.69
CA PRO A 39 2.29 4.52 -18.83
C PRO A 39 3.37 3.61 -19.42
N GLU A 40 4.35 3.23 -18.60
CA GLU A 40 5.50 2.40 -19.03
C GLU A 40 5.08 0.96 -19.38
N PHE A 41 4.00 0.47 -18.77
CA PHE A 41 3.51 -0.89 -18.94
C PHE A 41 2.04 -0.91 -19.35
N ASP A 42 1.66 -1.88 -20.19
CA ASP A 42 0.25 -2.10 -20.59
C ASP A 42 -0.66 -2.44 -19.42
N LYS A 43 -0.10 -2.95 -18.31
CA LYS A 43 -0.84 -3.42 -17.14
C LYS A 43 -0.11 -3.07 -15.86
N TYR A 44 -0.88 -2.54 -14.91
CA TYR A 44 -0.48 -2.35 -13.52
C TYR A 44 -1.36 -3.21 -12.60
N PHE A 45 -0.77 -3.73 -11.54
CA PHE A 45 -1.39 -4.62 -10.57
C PHE A 45 -1.21 -4.01 -9.19
N PHE A 46 -2.31 -3.72 -8.51
CA PHE A 46 -2.31 -3.19 -7.15
C PHE A 46 -2.86 -4.25 -6.21
N LYS A 47 -2.12 -4.56 -5.15
CA LYS A 47 -2.47 -5.66 -4.23
C LYS A 47 -2.29 -5.24 -2.78
N VAL A 48 -3.27 -5.59 -1.96
CA VAL A 48 -3.16 -5.47 -0.50
C VAL A 48 -2.58 -6.76 0.08
N VAL A 49 -1.49 -6.65 0.83
CA VAL A 49 -0.83 -7.81 1.47
C VAL A 49 -1.11 -7.86 2.96
N ASP A 50 -1.19 -9.07 3.51
CA ASP A 50 -1.54 -9.33 4.92
C ASP A 50 -0.33 -9.13 5.86
N SER A 51 0.21 -7.91 5.89
CA SER A 51 1.28 -7.50 6.80
C SER A 51 0.85 -6.32 7.68
N PRO A 52 1.07 -6.36 9.00
CA PRO A 52 0.86 -5.24 9.92
C PRO A 52 1.97 -4.19 9.85
N GLU A 53 3.05 -4.47 9.13
CA GLU A 53 4.10 -3.49 8.91
C GLU A 53 3.53 -2.31 8.12
N ILE A 54 3.94 -1.09 8.43
CA ILE A 54 3.60 0.08 7.62
C ILE A 54 4.57 0.05 6.44
N ASN A 55 4.08 -0.31 5.25
CA ASN A 55 4.90 -0.33 4.05
C ASN A 55 4.06 -0.28 2.76
N ALA A 56 4.66 0.26 1.71
CA ALA A 56 4.25 0.10 0.32
C ALA A 56 5.50 -0.15 -0.51
N PHE A 57 5.39 -0.87 -1.62
CA PHE A 57 6.53 -1.09 -2.51
C PHE A 57 6.08 -1.51 -3.91
N ALA A 58 6.89 -1.16 -4.91
CA ALA A 58 6.72 -1.61 -6.28
C ALA A 58 7.81 -2.59 -6.73
N LEU A 59 7.42 -3.53 -7.60
CA LEU A 59 8.34 -4.38 -8.36
C LEU A 59 8.31 -4.01 -9.86
N PRO A 60 9.42 -4.22 -10.59
CA PRO A 60 9.49 -4.00 -12.03
C PRO A 60 8.38 -4.71 -12.81
N GLY A 61 7.74 -4.02 -13.75
CA GLY A 61 6.62 -4.56 -14.54
C GLY A 61 5.23 -4.22 -13.98
N GLY A 62 5.11 -3.13 -13.22
CA GLY A 62 3.82 -2.59 -12.80
C GLY A 62 3.16 -3.32 -11.64
N TYR A 63 3.92 -3.99 -10.76
CA TYR A 63 3.34 -4.63 -9.56
C TYR A 63 3.54 -3.74 -8.34
N ILE A 64 2.47 -3.27 -7.73
CA ILE A 64 2.47 -2.38 -6.56
C ILE A 64 1.74 -3.07 -5.42
N TYR A 65 2.34 -3.02 -4.24
CA TYR A 65 1.80 -3.64 -3.03
C TYR A 65 1.66 -2.60 -1.93
N VAL A 66 0.56 -2.66 -1.20
CA VAL A 66 0.35 -1.93 0.05
C VAL A 66 0.03 -2.91 1.16
N THR A 67 0.58 -2.69 2.34
CA THR A 67 0.27 -3.55 3.49
C THR A 67 -1.06 -3.16 4.15
N ARG A 68 -1.72 -4.09 4.84
CA ARG A 68 -2.84 -3.70 5.71
C ARG A 68 -2.42 -2.74 6.82
N GLY A 69 -1.16 -2.80 7.26
CA GLY A 69 -0.59 -1.89 8.26
C GLY A 69 -0.58 -0.44 7.80
N ILE A 70 -0.14 -0.17 6.57
CA ILE A 70 -0.14 1.21 6.03
C ILE A 70 -1.57 1.74 5.84
N LEU A 71 -2.50 0.91 5.37
CA LEU A 71 -3.90 1.29 5.20
C LEU A 71 -4.58 1.65 6.53
N ALA A 72 -4.23 0.96 7.63
CA ALA A 72 -4.82 1.23 8.94
C ALA A 72 -4.41 2.60 9.53
N VAL A 73 -3.23 3.10 9.16
CA VAL A 73 -2.73 4.40 9.67
C VAL A 73 -3.12 5.58 8.77
N MET A 74 -3.36 5.35 7.48
CA MET A 74 -3.85 6.37 6.54
C MET A 74 -5.21 6.94 6.96
N ASN A 75 -5.45 8.19 6.62
CA ASN A 75 -6.58 8.99 7.07
C ASN A 75 -7.55 9.36 5.96
N ASP A 76 -7.14 9.29 4.70
CA ASP A 76 -8.02 9.56 3.57
C ASP A 76 -7.55 8.86 2.28
N GLU A 77 -8.39 8.91 1.24
CA GLU A 77 -8.10 8.27 -0.04
C GLU A 77 -6.96 8.97 -0.78
N ALA A 78 -6.81 10.29 -0.59
CA ALA A 78 -5.75 11.08 -1.21
C ALA A 78 -4.37 10.76 -0.62
N GLU A 79 -4.28 10.40 0.65
CA GLU A 79 -3.06 9.83 1.26
C GLU A 79 -2.66 8.52 0.58
N LEU A 80 -3.62 7.61 0.38
CA LEU A 80 -3.38 6.36 -0.34
C LEU A 80 -2.99 6.64 -1.79
N ALA A 81 -3.67 7.55 -2.48
CA ALA A 81 -3.36 7.92 -3.85
C ALA A 81 -1.96 8.51 -3.98
N GLY A 82 -1.53 9.36 -3.04
CA GLY A 82 -0.17 9.89 -3.00
C GLY A 82 0.90 8.81 -2.83
N VAL A 83 0.67 7.85 -1.92
CA VAL A 83 1.59 6.72 -1.72
C VAL A 83 1.62 5.79 -2.94
N LEU A 84 0.47 5.48 -3.55
CA LEU A 84 0.44 4.70 -4.79
C LEU A 84 1.11 5.44 -5.95
N GLY A 85 0.91 6.75 -6.07
CA GLY A 85 1.57 7.60 -7.07
C GLY A 85 3.09 7.64 -6.89
N HIS A 86 3.57 7.62 -5.65
CA HIS A 86 4.99 7.48 -5.30
C HIS A 86 5.55 6.13 -5.77
N GLU A 87 4.84 5.02 -5.48
CA GLU A 87 5.24 3.69 -5.95
C GLU A 87 5.22 3.56 -7.48
N ILE A 88 4.23 4.17 -8.14
CA ILE A 88 4.20 4.29 -9.60
C ILE A 88 5.43 5.07 -10.09
N GLY A 89 5.84 6.13 -9.38
CA GLY A 89 7.06 6.89 -9.67
C GLY A 89 8.32 6.02 -9.65
N HIS A 90 8.46 5.09 -8.71
CA HIS A 90 9.57 4.12 -8.73
C HIS A 90 9.53 3.18 -9.94
N VAL A 91 8.33 2.85 -10.43
CA VAL A 91 8.15 2.01 -11.62
C VAL A 91 8.52 2.78 -12.89
N VAL A 92 8.00 4.00 -13.04
CA VAL A 92 8.20 4.88 -14.21
C VAL A 92 9.67 5.29 -14.33
N ASN A 93 10.34 5.61 -13.22
CA ASN A 93 11.76 5.98 -13.23
C ASN A 93 12.71 4.77 -13.14
N HIS A 94 12.19 3.54 -13.28
CA HIS A 94 12.97 2.30 -13.26
C HIS A 94 13.86 2.08 -12.03
N HIS A 95 13.59 2.73 -10.91
CA HIS A 95 14.41 2.67 -9.70
C HIS A 95 14.68 1.24 -9.22
N GLY A 96 13.67 0.36 -9.30
CA GLY A 96 13.81 -1.08 -9.00
C GLY A 96 14.80 -1.81 -9.91
N ALA A 97 14.73 -1.54 -11.22
CA ALA A 97 15.64 -2.14 -12.19
C ALA A 97 17.06 -1.61 -12.01
N GLU A 98 17.23 -0.31 -11.73
CA GLU A 98 18.55 0.25 -11.45
C GLU A 98 19.17 -0.29 -10.16
N ALA A 99 18.38 -0.38 -9.08
CA ALA A 99 18.84 -0.93 -7.81
C ALA A 99 19.30 -2.37 -7.99
N MET A 100 18.56 -3.13 -8.79
CA MET A 100 18.93 -4.48 -9.19
C MET A 100 20.19 -4.51 -10.05
N VAL A 101 20.35 -3.65 -11.06
CA VAL A 101 21.58 -3.56 -11.86
C VAL A 101 22.77 -3.18 -11.00
N ARG A 102 22.61 -2.33 -9.97
CA ARG A 102 23.68 -2.04 -9.00
C ARG A 102 24.02 -3.28 -8.16
N ALA A 103 23.02 -3.98 -7.64
CA ALA A 103 23.19 -5.18 -6.82
C ALA A 103 23.78 -6.36 -7.61
N ILE A 104 23.31 -6.56 -8.85
CA ILE A 104 23.73 -7.62 -9.76
C ILE A 104 25.00 -7.23 -10.51
N GLY A 105 25.24 -5.96 -10.82
CA GLY A 105 26.49 -5.49 -11.42
C GLY A 105 27.70 -5.77 -10.54
N ALA A 106 27.52 -5.70 -9.21
CA ALA A 106 28.49 -6.19 -8.24
C ALA A 106 28.74 -7.71 -8.34
N GLN A 107 27.79 -8.49 -8.86
CA GLN A 107 27.87 -9.95 -9.05
C GLN A 107 28.15 -10.39 -10.51
N ILE A 108 27.82 -9.61 -11.54
CA ILE A 108 28.11 -9.91 -12.96
C ILE A 108 29.62 -9.86 -13.21
N LEU A 109 30.33 -8.96 -12.52
CA LEU A 109 31.80 -9.00 -12.45
C LEU A 109 32.32 -10.31 -11.83
N ALA A 110 31.51 -11.00 -11.03
CA ALA A 110 31.89 -12.26 -10.38
C ALA A 110 31.39 -13.54 -11.11
N ILE A 111 30.35 -13.47 -11.95
CA ILE A 111 29.68 -14.67 -12.50
C ILE A 111 29.79 -14.82 -14.03
N GLY A 112 30.20 -13.78 -14.78
CA GLY A 112 30.46 -13.90 -16.23
C GLY A 112 29.22 -14.16 -17.08
N GLY A 113 28.67 -13.11 -17.70
CA GLY A 113 27.91 -13.12 -18.97
C GLY A 113 26.65 -14.01 -19.16
N ALA A 114 26.24 -14.85 -18.21
CA ALA A 114 25.27 -15.93 -18.47
C ALA A 114 23.78 -15.60 -18.21
N ILE A 115 23.42 -14.35 -17.92
CA ILE A 115 22.07 -13.98 -17.44
C ILE A 115 21.02 -13.90 -18.58
N ALA A 116 21.43 -14.00 -19.85
CA ALA A 116 20.54 -13.79 -21.00
C ALA A 116 19.69 -15.00 -21.44
N SER A 117 19.76 -16.16 -20.77
CA SER A 117 19.03 -17.37 -21.21
C SER A 117 17.77 -17.66 -20.36
N PRO A 118 16.55 -17.53 -20.92
CA PRO A 118 15.30 -17.89 -20.23
C PRO A 118 15.15 -19.39 -19.91
N LYS A 119 16.06 -20.25 -20.39
CA LYS A 119 16.01 -21.71 -20.15
C LYS A 119 16.42 -22.13 -18.73
N ASN A 120 16.89 -21.19 -17.91
CA ASN A 120 17.41 -21.47 -16.56
C ASN A 120 16.42 -21.01 -15.47
N ALA A 121 15.32 -21.74 -15.29
CA ALA A 121 14.28 -21.42 -14.30
C ALA A 121 14.83 -21.21 -12.87
N GLY A 122 15.85 -21.99 -12.46
CA GLY A 122 16.51 -21.82 -11.17
C GLY A 122 17.31 -20.52 -11.01
N GLN A 123 17.94 -20.04 -12.09
CA GLN A 123 18.64 -18.75 -12.09
C GLN A 123 17.62 -17.60 -12.04
N TRP A 124 16.52 -17.71 -12.78
CA TRP A 124 15.45 -16.71 -12.72
C TRP A 124 14.83 -16.56 -11.33
N LEU A 125 14.64 -17.68 -10.61
CA LEU A 125 14.16 -17.66 -9.24
C LEU A 125 15.14 -16.94 -8.29
N ALA A 126 16.44 -17.21 -8.42
CA ALA A 126 17.47 -16.56 -7.60
C ALA A 126 17.50 -15.05 -7.86
N ILE A 127 17.38 -14.65 -9.12
CA ILE A 127 17.33 -13.24 -9.53
C ILE A 127 16.08 -12.55 -8.98
N SER A 128 14.90 -13.19 -9.02
CA SER A 128 13.68 -12.59 -8.47
C SER A 128 13.71 -12.49 -6.95
N THR A 129 14.33 -13.44 -6.24
CA THR A 129 14.53 -13.35 -4.78
C THR A 129 15.51 -12.24 -4.42
N GLN A 130 16.60 -12.11 -5.16
CA GLN A 130 17.55 -11.02 -4.97
C GLN A 130 16.89 -9.65 -5.19
N LEU A 131 16.12 -9.50 -6.26
CA LEU A 131 15.36 -8.29 -6.57
C LEU A 131 14.42 -7.90 -5.42
N PHE A 132 13.60 -8.84 -4.95
CA PHE A 132 12.70 -8.60 -3.83
C PHE A 132 13.47 -8.21 -2.56
N SER A 133 14.61 -8.86 -2.28
CA SER A 133 15.47 -8.49 -1.15
C SER A 133 16.07 -7.09 -1.31
N THR A 134 16.46 -6.67 -2.52
CA THR A 134 17.05 -5.35 -2.77
C THR A 134 16.03 -4.24 -2.63
N ILE A 135 14.81 -4.43 -3.13
CA ILE A 135 13.74 -3.43 -3.00
C ILE A 135 13.37 -3.22 -1.52
N ASN A 136 13.40 -4.29 -0.71
CA ASN A 136 13.24 -4.18 0.74
C ASN A 136 14.36 -3.42 1.47
N LEU A 137 15.50 -3.15 0.82
CA LEU A 137 16.57 -2.29 1.37
C LEU A 137 16.35 -0.81 1.07
N GLY A 138 15.35 -0.48 0.24
CA GLY A 138 15.02 0.89 -0.15
C GLY A 138 15.85 1.47 -1.30
N TYR A 139 15.51 2.70 -1.67
CA TYR A 139 16.17 3.44 -2.74
C TYR A 139 17.03 4.60 -2.21
N GLY A 140 17.88 5.15 -3.08
CA GLY A 140 18.69 6.33 -2.76
C GLY A 140 17.84 7.60 -2.61
N ARG A 141 18.38 8.61 -1.92
CA ARG A 141 17.67 9.88 -1.66
C ARG A 141 17.12 10.55 -2.93
N ASP A 142 17.88 10.55 -4.02
CA ASP A 142 17.45 11.19 -5.27
C ASP A 142 16.24 10.46 -5.88
N ALA A 143 16.26 9.13 -5.87
CA ALA A 143 15.14 8.31 -6.32
C ALA A 143 13.86 8.52 -5.49
N GLU A 144 13.99 8.72 -4.17
CA GLU A 144 12.86 9.06 -3.31
C GLU A 144 12.29 10.45 -3.63
N LEU A 145 13.15 11.44 -3.91
CA LEU A 145 12.70 12.80 -4.25
C LEU A 145 12.04 12.87 -5.63
N GLU A 146 12.53 12.11 -6.60
CA GLU A 146 11.90 11.96 -7.92
C GLU A 146 10.53 11.29 -7.81
N SER A 147 10.45 10.24 -6.98
CA SER A 147 9.19 9.51 -6.75
C SER A 147 8.18 10.33 -5.94
N ASP A 148 8.63 11.14 -4.97
CA ASP A 148 7.79 12.12 -4.26
C ASP A 148 7.19 13.13 -5.25
N ALA A 149 8.04 13.70 -6.12
CA ALA A 149 7.59 14.69 -7.10
C ALA A 149 6.60 14.08 -8.10
N HIS A 150 6.88 12.87 -8.58
CA HIS A 150 5.98 12.12 -9.45
C HIS A 150 4.65 11.81 -8.75
N GLY A 151 4.69 11.31 -7.52
CA GLY A 151 3.49 10.93 -6.77
C GLY A 151 2.56 12.11 -6.49
N LEU A 152 3.11 13.26 -6.12
CA LEU A 152 2.34 14.48 -5.91
C LEU A 152 1.68 14.97 -7.20
N MET A 153 2.42 14.97 -8.31
CA MET A 153 1.88 15.38 -9.61
C MET A 153 0.82 14.40 -10.10
N ASN A 154 1.07 13.09 -9.99
CA ASN A 154 0.14 12.06 -10.45
C ASN A 154 -1.16 12.07 -9.63
N ALA A 155 -1.07 12.24 -8.31
CA ALA A 155 -2.23 12.42 -7.45
C ALA A 155 -3.02 13.68 -7.83
N TYR A 156 -2.33 14.80 -8.08
CA TYR A 156 -2.95 16.05 -8.52
C TYR A 156 -3.70 15.89 -9.86
N GLU A 157 -3.08 15.30 -10.87
CA GLU A 157 -3.67 15.04 -12.19
C GLU A 157 -4.86 14.07 -12.11
N ALA A 158 -4.81 13.12 -11.16
CA ALA A 158 -5.94 12.25 -10.86
C ALA A 158 -7.05 12.93 -10.04
N GLY A 159 -6.88 14.20 -9.65
CA GLY A 159 -7.89 14.97 -8.91
C GLY A 159 -7.88 14.73 -7.40
N TYR A 160 -6.78 14.25 -6.82
CA TYR A 160 -6.57 14.15 -5.37
C TYR A 160 -5.78 15.33 -4.81
N ASP A 161 -6.04 15.71 -3.56
CA ASP A 161 -5.29 16.75 -2.86
C ASP A 161 -3.82 16.32 -2.68
N PRO A 162 -2.84 16.96 -3.36
CA PRO A 162 -1.44 16.57 -3.24
C PRO A 162 -0.89 16.81 -1.83
N LYS A 163 -1.53 17.67 -1.02
CA LYS A 163 -1.11 17.87 0.38
C LYS A 163 -1.44 16.71 1.29
N SER A 164 -2.38 15.84 0.93
CA SER A 164 -2.74 14.69 1.76
C SER A 164 -1.56 13.74 1.94
N ALA A 165 -0.80 13.43 0.89
CA ALA A 165 0.42 12.60 0.98
C ALA A 165 1.41 13.09 2.05
N ILE A 166 1.50 14.41 2.24
CA ILE A 166 2.37 15.03 3.24
C ILE A 166 1.82 14.82 4.65
N ASN A 167 0.49 14.85 4.82
CA ASN A 167 -0.16 14.59 6.10
C ASN A 167 0.10 13.15 6.56
N PHE A 168 0.10 12.19 5.65
CA PHE A 168 0.50 10.82 5.95
C PHE A 168 1.92 10.76 6.58
N PHE A 169 2.91 11.41 5.97
CA PHE A 169 4.27 11.48 6.54
C PHE A 169 4.30 12.16 7.91
N ARG A 170 3.48 13.20 8.12
CA ARG A 170 3.35 13.87 9.43
C ARG A 170 2.75 12.92 10.48
N THR A 171 1.72 12.16 10.12
CA THR A 171 1.11 11.13 11.00
C THR A 171 2.11 10.05 11.39
N LEU A 172 2.88 9.52 10.44
CA LEU A 172 3.93 8.53 10.74
C LEU A 172 4.96 9.07 11.73
N ARG A 173 5.43 10.29 11.51
CA ARG A 173 6.41 10.94 12.40
C ARG A 173 5.85 11.14 13.80
N GLN A 174 4.58 11.55 13.93
CA GLN A 174 3.94 11.70 15.23
C GLN A 174 3.81 10.36 15.95
N GLN A 175 3.39 9.31 15.25
CA GLN A 175 3.29 7.97 15.83
C GLN A 175 4.65 7.42 16.29
N GLU A 176 5.73 7.69 15.56
CA GLU A 176 7.09 7.29 15.94
C GLU A 176 7.54 7.96 17.24
N ILE A 177 7.36 9.29 17.34
CA ILE A 177 7.72 10.07 18.55
C ILE A 177 6.97 9.54 19.78
N MET A 178 5.71 9.18 19.59
CA MET A 178 4.78 8.78 20.65
C MET A 178 4.99 7.36 21.16
N SER A 179 5.10 6.41 20.24
CA SER A 179 5.24 4.99 20.60
C SER A 179 6.63 4.65 21.11
N GLY A 180 7.62 5.55 20.88
CA GLY A 180 9.04 5.26 21.08
C GLY A 180 9.55 4.12 20.20
N GLN A 181 8.71 3.60 19.31
CA GLN A 181 9.01 2.56 18.34
C GLN A 181 9.14 3.23 17.00
N SER A 182 10.35 3.19 16.44
CA SER A 182 10.52 3.61 15.06
C SER A 182 9.73 2.65 14.15
N TYR A 183 8.98 3.22 13.21
CA TYR A 183 8.36 2.45 12.12
C TYR A 183 9.43 2.10 11.10
N HIS A 184 10.36 1.26 11.55
CA HIS A 184 11.56 0.89 10.84
C HIS A 184 11.28 0.33 9.44
N SER A 185 10.14 -0.31 9.21
CA SER A 185 9.82 -0.88 7.89
C SER A 185 9.72 0.20 6.81
N PHE A 186 8.87 1.21 7.02
CA PHE A 186 8.68 2.29 6.03
C PHE A 186 9.93 3.15 5.89
N GLN A 187 10.58 3.53 6.99
CA GLN A 187 11.78 4.37 6.93
C GLN A 187 13.02 3.64 6.41
N ALA A 188 13.10 2.31 6.59
CA ALA A 188 14.19 1.51 6.02
C ALA A 188 14.08 1.44 4.49
N THR A 189 12.87 1.31 3.96
CA THR A 189 12.64 1.32 2.50
C THR A 189 12.62 2.74 1.93
N HIS A 190 12.22 3.73 2.73
CA HIS A 190 12.01 5.12 2.31
C HIS A 190 12.63 6.12 3.30
N PRO A 191 13.97 6.31 3.29
CA PRO A 191 14.67 7.15 4.26
C PRO A 191 14.41 8.66 4.08
N ASP A 192 14.87 9.47 5.05
CA ASP A 192 14.96 10.94 5.01
C ASP A 192 13.64 11.75 5.03
N THR A 193 12.71 11.39 5.89
CA THR A 193 11.36 11.99 5.93
C THR A 193 11.35 13.52 6.12
N LYS A 194 12.30 14.13 6.84
CA LYS A 194 12.27 15.59 7.11
C LYS A 194 12.49 16.43 5.85
N ILE A 195 13.51 16.12 5.05
CA ILE A 195 13.82 16.88 3.83
C ILE A 195 12.75 16.64 2.76
N ARG A 196 12.27 15.39 2.66
CA ARG A 196 11.17 15.01 1.79
C ARG A 196 9.90 15.78 2.09
N ILE A 197 9.47 15.86 3.37
CA ILE A 197 8.32 16.68 3.77
C ILE A 197 8.48 18.13 3.32
N ILE A 198 9.65 18.75 3.53
CA ILE A 198 9.88 20.15 3.16
C ILE A 198 9.76 20.36 1.64
N LYS A 199 10.40 19.48 0.85
CA LYS A 199 10.37 19.58 -0.62
C LYS A 199 8.99 19.25 -1.19
N ALA A 200 8.34 18.22 -0.67
CA ALA A 200 6.98 17.82 -1.03
C ALA A 200 5.97 18.94 -0.74
N ASP A 201 6.07 19.61 0.42
CA ASP A 201 5.21 20.73 0.80
C ASP A 201 5.38 21.93 -0.14
N ALA A 202 6.62 22.31 -0.44
CA ALA A 202 6.91 23.37 -1.41
C ALA A 202 6.37 23.04 -2.82
N LEU A 203 6.49 21.78 -3.26
CA LEU A 203 5.97 21.34 -4.55
C LEU A 203 4.44 21.31 -4.58
N ALA A 204 3.79 20.77 -3.55
CA ALA A 204 2.33 20.72 -3.45
C ALA A 204 1.70 22.13 -3.42
N ASP A 205 2.37 23.10 -2.79
CA ASP A 205 2.00 24.51 -2.85
C ASP A 205 2.15 25.08 -4.27
N SER A 206 3.26 24.80 -4.94
CA SER A 206 3.50 25.25 -6.32
C SER A 206 2.45 24.68 -7.28
N ILE A 207 2.12 23.40 -7.18
CA ILE A 207 1.10 22.73 -8.01
C ILE A 207 -0.27 23.42 -7.82
N ASN A 208 -0.71 23.57 -6.57
CA ASN A 208 -2.01 24.17 -6.26
C ASN A 208 -2.10 25.66 -6.62
N ASN A 209 -0.99 26.39 -6.61
CA ASN A 209 -0.96 27.81 -6.95
C ASN A 209 -0.91 28.06 -8.47
N ARG A 210 -0.37 27.12 -9.26
CA ARG A 210 -0.24 27.25 -10.72
C ARG A 210 -1.41 26.65 -11.48
N GLY A 211 -2.10 25.66 -10.90
CA GLY A 211 -3.27 25.02 -11.49
C GLY A 211 -4.56 25.31 -10.74
N ASN A 212 -5.60 24.53 -11.03
CA ASN A 212 -6.82 24.55 -10.22
C ASN A 212 -6.52 23.90 -8.87
N LYS A 213 -6.95 24.53 -7.78
CA LYS A 213 -6.81 23.96 -6.44
C LYS A 213 -7.62 22.67 -6.34
N VAL A 214 -6.95 21.56 -6.06
CA VAL A 214 -7.59 20.27 -5.83
C VAL A 214 -7.59 19.98 -4.33
N THR A 215 -8.79 19.77 -3.76
CA THR A 215 -8.96 19.55 -2.31
C THR A 215 -9.67 18.23 -2.01
N HIS A 216 -9.78 17.36 -2.99
CA HIS A 216 -10.54 16.12 -2.87
C HIS A 216 -9.73 15.09 -2.07
N LYS A 217 -10.27 14.69 -0.92
CA LYS A 217 -9.62 13.74 0.00
C LYS A 217 -10.33 12.40 0.08
N ASN A 218 -11.65 12.36 -0.16
CA ASN A 218 -12.46 11.13 -0.05
C ASN A 218 -12.35 10.38 1.29
N ARG A 219 -12.16 11.11 2.40
CA ARG A 219 -11.94 10.52 3.74
C ARG A 219 -13.03 9.53 4.14
N GLU A 220 -14.31 9.88 4.06
CA GLU A 220 -15.38 8.99 4.51
C GLU A 220 -15.45 7.70 3.69
N ASN A 221 -15.25 7.79 2.38
CA ASN A 221 -15.22 6.63 1.49
C ASN A 221 -14.07 5.68 1.87
N PHE A 222 -12.89 6.25 2.10
CA PHE A 222 -11.73 5.50 2.56
C PHE A 222 -11.99 4.80 3.90
N LEU A 223 -12.51 5.53 4.90
CA LEU A 223 -12.79 4.97 6.23
C LEU A 223 -13.81 3.82 6.18
N LYS A 224 -14.80 3.88 5.29
CA LYS A 224 -15.75 2.78 5.08
C LYS A 224 -15.06 1.51 4.57
N HIS A 225 -14.10 1.64 3.65
CA HIS A 225 -13.38 0.50 3.07
C HIS A 225 -12.36 -0.13 4.03
N ILE A 226 -11.77 0.64 4.94
CA ILE A 226 -10.83 0.10 5.93
C ILE A 226 -11.51 -0.35 7.23
N LYS A 227 -12.82 -0.12 7.39
CA LYS A 227 -13.56 -0.58 8.56
C LYS A 227 -13.49 -2.10 8.65
N GLY A 228 -13.01 -2.60 9.79
CA GLY A 228 -12.83 -4.02 10.06
C GLY A 228 -11.45 -4.57 9.69
N ILE A 229 -10.56 -3.75 9.12
CA ILE A 229 -9.20 -4.19 8.79
C ILE A 229 -8.46 -4.63 10.07
N THR A 230 -7.71 -5.73 9.98
CA THR A 230 -6.92 -6.24 11.09
C THR A 230 -5.81 -5.25 11.44
N TYR A 231 -5.70 -4.86 12.71
CA TYR A 231 -4.66 -3.97 13.23
C TYR A 231 -3.60 -4.76 14.00
N GLY A 232 -2.31 -4.50 13.73
CA GLY A 232 -1.20 -5.22 14.37
C GLY A 232 -1.19 -6.73 14.07
N GLY A 233 -0.61 -7.55 14.94
CA GLY A 233 -0.56 -9.00 14.75
C GLY A 233 0.70 -9.52 14.08
N LYS A 234 0.60 -10.70 13.44
CA LYS A 234 1.74 -11.41 12.83
C LYS A 234 2.31 -10.65 11.65
N ARG A 235 3.64 -10.49 11.59
CA ARG A 235 4.33 -9.76 10.51
C ARG A 235 4.37 -10.49 9.17
N HIS A 236 4.47 -11.82 9.22
CA HIS A 236 4.54 -12.70 8.06
C HIS A 236 4.10 -14.12 8.46
N SER A 237 3.90 -15.00 7.48
CA SER A 237 3.40 -16.38 7.69
C SER A 237 4.21 -17.20 8.71
N ARG A 238 5.52 -16.92 8.85
CA ARG A 238 6.45 -17.60 9.77
C ARG A 238 6.50 -17.04 11.20
N ASP A 239 5.75 -15.97 11.49
CA ASP A 239 5.77 -15.33 12.82
C ASP A 239 5.00 -16.19 13.84
N ARG A 240 5.69 -16.55 14.93
CA ARG A 240 5.20 -17.44 15.99
C ARG A 240 4.77 -16.70 17.26
N ARG A 241 4.93 -15.37 17.32
CA ARG A 241 4.50 -14.59 18.49
C ARG A 241 2.98 -14.63 18.65
N GLN A 242 2.52 -14.58 19.89
CA GLN A 242 1.10 -14.45 20.21
C GLN A 242 0.71 -12.98 20.22
N TYR A 243 -0.41 -12.68 19.58
CA TYR A 243 -0.96 -11.33 19.49
C TYR A 243 -2.41 -11.36 19.90
N LYS A 244 -2.82 -10.38 20.71
CA LYS A 244 -4.24 -10.10 20.90
C LYS A 244 -4.80 -9.61 19.56
N PRO A 245 -5.84 -10.24 19.00
CA PRO A 245 -6.49 -9.74 17.80
C PRO A 245 -7.01 -8.33 18.02
N GLN A 246 -6.77 -7.45 17.06
CA GLN A 246 -7.29 -6.08 17.05
C GLN A 246 -7.75 -5.72 15.63
N TYR A 247 -8.67 -4.78 15.52
CA TYR A 247 -9.17 -4.27 14.24
C TYR A 247 -9.48 -2.78 14.30
N ILE A 248 -9.50 -2.12 13.15
CA ILE A 248 -9.97 -0.75 13.02
C ILE A 248 -11.50 -0.73 12.95
N ASP A 249 -12.13 -0.07 13.91
CA ASP A 249 -13.54 0.30 13.84
C ASP A 249 -13.70 1.78 13.53
N ILE A 250 -14.87 2.18 13.05
CA ILE A 250 -15.18 3.57 12.71
C ILE A 250 -16.28 4.07 13.65
N TYR A 251 -15.93 5.05 14.48
CA TYR A 251 -16.82 5.74 15.40
C TYR A 251 -17.28 7.07 14.82
N THR A 252 -18.55 7.40 15.02
CA THR A 252 -19.11 8.71 14.67
C THR A 252 -19.17 9.56 15.93
N VAL A 253 -18.47 10.69 15.90
CA VAL A 253 -18.37 11.63 17.02
C VAL A 253 -19.74 12.19 17.37
N LYS A 254 -20.09 12.18 18.65
CA LYS A 254 -21.35 12.69 19.19
C LYS A 254 -21.14 14.09 19.78
N GLU A 255 -22.24 14.81 19.98
CA GLU A 255 -22.24 16.11 20.67
C GLU A 255 -21.56 15.99 22.04
N GLY A 256 -20.55 16.84 22.29
CA GLY A 256 -19.83 16.89 23.57
C GLY A 256 -18.72 15.85 23.73
N ASP A 257 -18.49 15.00 22.72
CA ASP A 257 -17.38 14.04 22.77
C ASP A 257 -16.02 14.74 22.81
N THR A 258 -15.16 14.20 23.65
CA THR A 258 -13.71 14.43 23.69
C THR A 258 -12.99 13.11 23.47
N PHE A 259 -11.72 13.15 23.02
CA PHE A 259 -10.94 11.92 22.88
C PHE A 259 -10.89 11.10 24.17
N THR A 260 -10.76 11.74 25.34
CA THR A 260 -10.78 11.08 26.66
C THR A 260 -12.14 10.43 26.95
N SER A 261 -13.25 11.10 26.66
CA SER A 261 -14.58 10.50 26.85
C SER A 261 -14.84 9.32 25.92
N ILE A 262 -14.39 9.40 24.67
CA ILE A 262 -14.49 8.31 23.68
C ILE A 262 -13.62 7.14 24.15
N ALA A 263 -12.36 7.38 24.50
CA ALA A 263 -11.43 6.37 24.99
C ALA A 263 -11.99 5.61 26.22
N LYS A 264 -12.57 6.34 27.18
CA LYS A 264 -13.22 5.75 28.35
C LYS A 264 -14.45 4.92 27.98
N THR A 265 -15.33 5.46 27.14
CA THR A 265 -16.65 4.85 26.89
C THR A 265 -16.58 3.72 25.88
N GLU A 266 -15.81 3.89 24.81
CA GLU A 266 -15.74 2.96 23.69
C GLU A 266 -14.63 1.93 23.83
N LEU A 267 -13.54 2.24 24.56
CA LEU A 267 -12.37 1.38 24.69
C LEU A 267 -12.08 0.91 26.13
N ASP A 268 -12.88 1.35 27.11
CA ASP A 268 -12.70 1.09 28.55
C ASP A 268 -11.29 1.44 29.07
N ASP A 269 -10.64 2.42 28.42
CA ASP A 269 -9.29 2.85 28.78
C ASP A 269 -9.09 4.33 28.43
N PRO A 270 -9.21 5.26 29.41
CA PRO A 270 -9.07 6.69 29.15
C PRO A 270 -7.66 7.08 28.68
N LYS A 271 -6.63 6.22 28.86
CA LYS A 271 -5.25 6.51 28.42
C LYS A 271 -5.06 6.37 26.91
N LYS A 272 -6.06 5.86 26.18
CA LYS A 272 -6.04 5.71 24.73
C LYS A 272 -6.50 6.96 23.98
N ASP A 273 -6.80 8.05 24.67
CA ASP A 273 -7.24 9.29 24.04
C ASP A 273 -6.22 9.87 23.05
N MET A 274 -4.95 9.85 23.44
CA MET A 274 -3.83 10.26 22.60
C MET A 274 -3.68 9.35 21.37
N ASP A 275 -3.84 8.03 21.55
CA ASP A 275 -3.81 7.06 20.46
C ASP A 275 -4.93 7.32 19.45
N ILE A 276 -6.14 7.63 19.91
CA ILE A 276 -7.28 7.98 19.05
C ILE A 276 -6.96 9.23 18.23
N ALA A 277 -6.48 10.31 18.87
CA ALA A 277 -6.18 11.56 18.18
C ALA A 277 -5.18 11.33 17.04
N ILE A 278 -4.05 10.69 17.35
CA ILE A 278 -2.94 10.55 16.40
C ILE A 278 -3.25 9.54 15.30
N LEU A 279 -3.93 8.43 15.62
CA LEU A 279 -4.38 7.50 14.60
C LEU A 279 -5.26 8.21 13.56
N ASN A 280 -5.98 9.26 13.97
CA ASN A 280 -6.85 10.06 13.10
C ASN A 280 -6.17 11.31 12.51
N GLY A 281 -4.84 11.44 12.67
CA GLY A 281 -4.09 12.59 12.16
C GLY A 281 -4.38 13.90 12.89
N MET A 282 -4.91 13.81 14.11
CA MET A 282 -5.26 14.95 14.96
C MET A 282 -4.25 15.06 16.11
N ARG A 283 -4.11 16.28 16.63
CA ARG A 283 -3.28 16.53 17.81
C ARG A 283 -4.08 16.18 19.07
N PRO A 284 -3.42 15.77 20.18
CA PRO A 284 -4.11 15.45 21.43
C PRO A 284 -4.96 16.60 21.99
N GLU A 285 -4.56 17.85 21.71
CA GLU A 285 -5.30 19.06 22.11
C GLU A 285 -6.46 19.44 21.18
N ASP A 286 -6.59 18.82 20.02
CA ASP A 286 -7.69 19.10 19.10
C ASP A 286 -9.01 18.57 19.67
N LYS A 287 -10.13 19.16 19.26
CA LYS A 287 -11.47 18.69 19.63
C LYS A 287 -12.12 18.01 18.43
N PRO A 288 -12.63 16.77 18.57
CA PRO A 288 -13.36 16.14 17.48
C PRO A 288 -14.74 16.79 17.32
N GLU A 289 -15.09 17.13 16.08
CA GLU A 289 -16.37 17.75 15.76
C GLU A 289 -17.49 16.71 15.65
N PRO A 290 -18.72 17.00 16.12
CA PRO A 290 -19.86 16.09 15.95
C PRO A 290 -20.06 15.68 14.49
N GLY A 291 -20.35 14.39 14.27
CA GLY A 291 -20.49 13.79 12.94
C GLY A 291 -19.17 13.35 12.28
N MET A 292 -18.01 13.77 12.81
CA MET A 292 -16.72 13.31 12.30
C MET A 292 -16.55 11.80 12.49
N LEU A 293 -15.94 11.14 11.51
CA LEU A 293 -15.57 9.74 11.59
C LEU A 293 -14.14 9.58 12.14
N LEU A 294 -14.02 8.80 13.21
CA LEU A 294 -12.76 8.47 13.87
C LEU A 294 -12.50 6.96 13.82
N LYS A 295 -11.27 6.60 13.48
CA LYS A 295 -10.72 5.26 13.63
C LYS A 295 -10.50 4.95 15.11
N LEU A 296 -10.96 3.80 15.57
CA LEU A 296 -10.69 3.24 16.89
C LEU A 296 -10.04 1.87 16.75
N VAL A 297 -9.06 1.55 17.59
CA VAL A 297 -8.48 0.20 17.67
C VAL A 297 -9.24 -0.61 18.72
N ARG A 298 -10.07 -1.55 18.28
CA ARG A 298 -10.84 -2.44 19.17
C ARG A 298 -10.15 -3.80 19.31
N GLU A 299 -10.26 -4.41 20.48
CA GLU A 299 -9.83 -5.79 20.70
C GLU A 299 -10.82 -6.78 20.06
N GLY A 300 -10.33 -7.94 19.64
CA GLY A 300 -11.10 -9.00 19.00
C GLY A 300 -10.89 -9.10 17.49
N LYS A 301 -11.79 -9.85 16.84
CA LYS A 301 -11.85 -9.95 15.37
C LYS A 301 -13.05 -9.15 14.91
N SER A 302 -12.90 -8.40 13.81
CA SER A 302 -14.04 -7.75 13.19
C SER A 302 -15.10 -8.79 12.80
N GLU A 303 -16.35 -8.51 13.12
CA GLU A 303 -17.51 -9.29 12.67
C GLU A 303 -17.80 -9.05 11.18
N ILE A 304 -17.25 -7.98 10.60
CA ILE A 304 -17.37 -7.62 9.18
C ILE A 304 -16.36 -8.46 8.40
N ARG A 305 -16.66 -9.75 8.22
CA ARG A 305 -16.00 -10.57 7.18
C ARG A 305 -16.76 -10.38 5.88
N GLN A 306 -16.28 -9.50 5.00
CA GLN A 306 -16.59 -9.64 3.57
C GLN A 306 -15.84 -10.88 3.05
N MET A 307 -16.47 -12.04 3.25
CA MET A 307 -15.92 -13.36 2.97
C MET A 307 -15.37 -13.46 1.54
N LEU A 308 -14.07 -13.75 1.41
CA LEU A 308 -13.62 -14.59 0.30
C LEU A 308 -13.40 -16.01 0.83
N ASP A 309 -14.30 -16.91 0.44
CA ASP A 309 -14.04 -18.34 0.49
C ASP A 309 -13.04 -18.66 -0.64
N LEU A 310 -11.75 -18.68 -0.31
CA LEU A 310 -10.66 -19.06 -1.23
C LEU A 310 -10.63 -20.58 -1.47
N ARG A 311 -11.79 -21.21 -1.73
CA ARG A 311 -11.77 -22.53 -2.33
C ARG A 311 -11.30 -22.38 -3.77
N PRO A 312 -10.24 -23.09 -4.21
CA PRO A 312 -9.88 -23.10 -5.61
C PRO A 312 -11.10 -23.55 -6.41
N LEU A 313 -11.40 -22.83 -7.49
CA LEU A 313 -12.43 -23.26 -8.44
C LEU A 313 -12.15 -24.73 -8.79
N PRO A 314 -13.13 -25.65 -8.66
CA PRO A 314 -12.92 -27.01 -9.13
C PRO A 314 -12.47 -26.93 -10.58
N SER A 315 -11.36 -27.60 -10.90
CA SER A 315 -10.88 -27.67 -12.26
C SER A 315 -12.04 -28.15 -13.13
N LYS A 316 -12.49 -27.31 -14.05
CA LYS A 316 -13.32 -27.78 -15.15
C LYS A 316 -12.45 -28.79 -15.89
N LYS A 317 -12.65 -30.08 -15.64
CA LYS A 317 -12.31 -31.11 -16.62
C LYS A 317 -12.97 -30.64 -17.90
N GLN A 318 -12.17 -30.35 -18.91
CA GLN A 318 -12.67 -30.25 -20.27
C GLN A 318 -13.28 -31.62 -20.59
N GLU A 319 -14.61 -31.70 -20.53
CA GLU A 319 -15.33 -32.71 -21.28
C GLU A 319 -15.10 -32.38 -22.75
N ILE A 320 -14.19 -33.14 -23.36
CA ILE A 320 -14.05 -33.21 -24.80
C ILE A 320 -15.37 -33.78 -25.29
N ALA A 321 -16.20 -32.92 -25.88
CA ALA A 321 -17.40 -33.35 -26.59
C ALA A 321 -16.98 -34.32 -27.72
N PRO A 322 -17.68 -35.44 -27.92
CA PRO A 322 -17.35 -36.36 -28.99
C PRO A 322 -17.52 -35.67 -30.35
N GLU A 323 -16.49 -35.77 -31.19
CA GLU A 323 -16.47 -35.23 -32.54
C GLU A 323 -17.68 -35.72 -33.36
N ASN A 324 -18.54 -34.78 -33.75
CA ASN A 324 -19.56 -35.01 -34.76
C ASN A 324 -18.85 -35.24 -36.11
N LYS A 325 -18.82 -36.49 -36.56
CA LYS A 325 -18.39 -36.87 -37.91
C LYS A 325 -19.35 -36.27 -38.95
N PHE A 326 -18.93 -35.18 -39.58
CA PHE A 326 -19.56 -34.68 -40.80
C PHE A 326 -19.28 -35.65 -41.96
N HIS A 327 -20.33 -36.34 -42.42
CA HIS A 327 -20.30 -37.10 -43.67
C HIS A 327 -20.45 -36.14 -44.85
N TYR A 328 -19.42 -36.04 -45.69
CA TYR A 328 -19.56 -35.50 -47.04
C TYR A 328 -20.15 -36.58 -47.95
N LYS A 329 -21.36 -36.36 -48.47
CA LYS A 329 -21.90 -37.10 -49.63
C LYS A 329 -21.56 -36.33 -50.90
N PHE A 330 -20.71 -36.92 -51.73
CA PHE A 330 -20.54 -36.51 -53.13
C PHE A 330 -21.74 -36.96 -53.96
N ARG A 331 -22.30 -36.04 -54.75
CA ARG A 331 -22.97 -36.33 -56.02
C ARG A 331 -22.60 -35.27 -57.02
#